data_AF-A0A662WPD8-F1
#
_entry.id   AF-A0A662WPD8-F1
#
_cell.length_a   1.000
_cell.length_b   1.000
_cell.length_c   1.000
_cell.angle_alpha   90.00
_cell.angle_beta   90.00
_cell.angle_gamma   90.00
#
_symmetry.space_group_name_H-M   'P 1'
#
loop_
_entity.id
_entity.type
_entity.pdbx_description
1 polymer ?
#
loop_
_entity_poly.entity_id
_entity_poly.type
_entity_poly.pdbx_seq_one_letter_code
_entity_poly.pdbx_strand_id
1 'polypeptide(L)'
;MVMHAFRGVAYFLRRPALWKEVAFPLLLTMVFSVLAAFLIFSRTYSRQEDWLNDKKVPKRLAEILAFCIVLTEIFVSTLAYGVVYIDYFQDKIFAFVLRDRGLGAMLENATHDSTNVRACTSYFVSRAVLGLVSLPLHLIPILGSIIYAWLHGAVVAWEYHLFYFELKGLGFKQQQRWIGQRKLQYSSFGMQALLLQMIPLVGPLFVFSNTCGAALLAEEMQRQQVLEDPDEEAALLDPKKSRANQVITMVLYAFKGVTYFLGRPALWKQAAFPLLLTLAFSIASVFVLFAWTLAPQEGWFNDKGVPSLLAWILAVIVVLVEIFLLSIAYAFLVLEFFKDKIFAFVLREKGFGPMLDEKEQHSTALRVCTSYCRVDGLFRIALLIVSLPLHLIPVVGSILFAWLHGTVMAWEYHLFYFDLKGLGFKQQQRWIGQRKLQYSSFGMQALLLQMIPLVGPLFIFSNTCGAALLAVKMENEGGDKWQAEEDDEALLASKKGVYGAV
;
A
#
# COMPACT_ATOMS: atom_id res chain seq x y z
N MET A 1 9.82 13.28 8.31
CA MET A 1 10.71 12.13 8.02
C MET A 1 11.42 12.41 6.71
N VAL A 2 12.75 12.46 6.67
CA VAL A 2 13.49 12.73 5.42
C VAL A 2 13.48 11.47 4.56
N MET A 3 13.10 11.61 3.28
CA MET A 3 12.95 10.49 2.34
C MET A 3 14.25 10.26 1.56
N HIS A 4 15.28 9.73 2.20
CA HIS A 4 16.61 9.57 1.61
C HIS A 4 16.64 8.59 0.42
N ALA A 5 15.87 7.50 0.45
CA ALA A 5 15.83 6.55 -0.66
C ALA A 5 15.22 7.20 -1.92
N PHE A 6 14.14 7.96 -1.77
CA PHE A 6 13.52 8.71 -2.87
C PHE A 6 14.39 9.86 -3.38
N ARG A 7 15.14 10.53 -2.48
CA ARG A 7 16.18 11.49 -2.91
C ARG A 7 17.28 10.79 -3.71
N GLY A 8 17.66 9.57 -3.33
CA GLY A 8 18.57 8.70 -4.08
C GLY A 8 18.07 8.41 -5.49
N VAL A 9 16.79 8.05 -5.65
CA VAL A 9 16.14 7.89 -6.97
C VAL A 9 16.23 9.18 -7.79
N ALA A 10 15.80 10.31 -7.22
CA ALA A 10 15.84 11.59 -7.92
C ALA A 10 17.28 11.99 -8.30
N TYR A 11 18.26 11.71 -7.45
CA TYR A 11 19.66 11.97 -7.70
C TYR A 11 20.20 11.10 -8.84
N PHE A 12 19.93 9.79 -8.79
CA PHE A 12 20.33 8.82 -9.81
C PHE A 12 19.77 9.18 -11.19
N LEU A 13 18.49 9.55 -11.28
CA LEU A 13 17.85 9.94 -12.54
C LEU A 13 18.42 11.24 -13.12
N ARG A 14 18.95 12.15 -12.29
CA ARG A 14 19.48 13.46 -12.72
C ARG A 14 20.95 13.45 -13.13
N ARG A 15 21.68 12.35 -12.91
CA ARG A 15 23.13 12.25 -13.14
C ARG A 15 23.45 11.18 -14.19
N PRO A 16 23.55 11.54 -15.48
CA PRO A 16 23.80 10.57 -16.55
C PRO A 16 25.17 9.87 -16.46
N ALA A 17 26.14 10.44 -15.73
CA ALA A 17 27.42 9.78 -15.47
C ALA A 17 27.24 8.45 -14.71
N LEU A 18 26.33 8.40 -13.74
CA LEU A 18 26.02 7.18 -12.98
C LEU A 18 25.40 6.09 -13.86
N TRP A 19 24.66 6.48 -14.90
CA TRP A 19 24.05 5.51 -15.82
C TRP A 19 25.10 4.78 -16.65
N LYS A 20 26.22 5.43 -16.98
CA LYS A 20 27.35 4.78 -17.66
C LYS A 20 28.01 3.74 -16.75
N GLU A 21 28.21 4.09 -15.47
CA GLU A 21 28.76 3.20 -14.46
C GLU A 21 27.85 2.01 -14.15
N VAL A 22 26.52 2.15 -14.31
CA VAL A 22 25.52 1.08 -14.06
C VAL A 22 25.16 0.28 -15.32
N ALA A 23 25.23 0.87 -16.51
CA ALA A 23 24.90 0.19 -17.77
C ALA A 23 25.88 -0.96 -18.05
N PHE A 24 27.17 -0.75 -17.82
CA PHE A 24 28.18 -1.78 -17.99
C PHE A 24 27.93 -3.01 -17.12
N PRO A 25 27.72 -2.89 -15.80
CA PRO A 25 27.45 -4.06 -14.97
C PRO A 25 26.14 -4.75 -15.28
N LEU A 26 25.07 -4.01 -15.59
CA LEU A 26 23.81 -4.61 -16.03
C LEU A 26 24.00 -5.43 -17.31
N LEU A 27 24.73 -4.90 -18.28
CA LEU A 27 25.06 -5.62 -19.51
C LEU A 27 25.89 -6.88 -19.21
N LEU A 28 26.88 -6.81 -18.32
CA LEU A 28 27.68 -7.98 -17.96
C LEU A 28 26.85 -9.06 -17.25
N THR A 29 25.95 -8.67 -16.33
CA THR A 29 25.03 -9.62 -15.69
C THR A 29 24.06 -10.26 -16.67
N MET A 30 23.57 -9.50 -17.66
CA MET A 30 22.71 -10.03 -18.72
C MET A 30 23.49 -11.04 -19.58
N VAL A 31 24.69 -10.68 -20.04
CA VAL A 31 25.57 -11.57 -20.83
C VAL A 31 25.89 -12.84 -20.05
N PHE A 32 26.26 -12.72 -18.77
CA PHE A 32 26.50 -13.87 -17.91
C PHE A 32 25.26 -14.74 -17.77
N SER A 33 24.07 -14.16 -17.52
CA SER A 33 22.83 -14.91 -17.36
C SER A 33 22.46 -15.71 -18.62
N VAL A 34 22.65 -15.12 -19.81
CA VAL A 34 22.39 -15.78 -21.10
C VAL A 34 23.40 -16.91 -21.34
N LEU A 35 24.69 -16.66 -21.09
CA LEU A 35 25.73 -17.67 -21.23
C LEU A 35 25.56 -18.82 -20.23
N ALA A 36 25.25 -18.52 -18.98
CA ALA A 36 24.98 -19.51 -17.94
C ALA A 36 23.75 -20.34 -18.30
N ALA A 37 22.67 -19.71 -18.74
CA ALA A 37 21.48 -20.41 -19.21
C ALA A 37 21.81 -21.35 -20.37
N PHE A 38 22.53 -20.88 -21.38
CA PHE A 38 22.93 -21.70 -22.52
C PHE A 38 23.83 -22.88 -22.11
N LEU A 39 24.85 -22.65 -21.28
CA LEU A 39 25.81 -23.67 -20.88
C LEU A 39 25.20 -24.71 -19.94
N ILE A 40 24.41 -24.29 -18.94
CA ILE A 40 23.74 -25.20 -18.01
C ILE A 40 22.66 -26.00 -18.75
N PHE A 41 21.87 -25.35 -19.61
CA PHE A 41 20.85 -26.07 -20.37
C PHE A 41 21.47 -27.08 -21.34
N SER A 42 22.52 -26.71 -22.08
CA SER A 42 23.17 -27.59 -23.07
C SER A 42 23.94 -28.76 -22.45
N ARG A 43 24.51 -28.61 -21.25
CA ARG A 43 25.34 -29.66 -20.61
C ARG A 43 24.67 -30.41 -19.48
N THR A 44 23.74 -29.79 -18.77
CA THR A 44 23.18 -30.33 -17.53
C THR A 44 21.80 -30.95 -17.74
N TYR A 45 21.02 -30.47 -18.71
CA TYR A 45 19.66 -30.99 -18.96
C TYR A 45 19.64 -32.51 -19.22
N SER A 46 20.44 -32.99 -20.18
CA SER A 46 20.52 -34.42 -20.48
C SER A 46 21.02 -35.24 -19.29
N ARG A 47 21.98 -34.72 -18.53
CA ARG A 47 22.52 -35.40 -17.34
C ARG A 47 21.48 -35.51 -16.21
N GLN A 48 20.64 -34.49 -16.02
CA GLN A 48 19.56 -34.52 -15.02
C GLN A 48 18.43 -35.46 -15.45
N GLU A 49 18.11 -35.50 -16.75
CA GLU A 49 17.15 -36.44 -17.31
C GLU A 49 17.62 -37.90 -17.16
N ASP A 50 18.88 -38.19 -17.50
CA ASP A 50 19.49 -39.52 -17.34
C ASP A 50 19.51 -39.97 -15.87
N TRP A 51 19.87 -39.07 -14.94
CA TRP A 51 19.86 -39.36 -13.51
C TRP A 51 18.46 -39.66 -12.95
N LEU A 52 17.42 -39.00 -13.47
CA LEU A 52 16.02 -39.28 -13.10
C LEU A 52 15.51 -40.58 -13.72
N ASN A 53 15.95 -40.90 -14.94
CA ASN A 53 15.64 -42.16 -15.61
C ASN A 53 16.24 -43.36 -14.86
N ASP A 54 17.48 -43.25 -14.37
CA ASP A 54 18.12 -44.26 -13.51
C ASP A 54 17.34 -44.53 -12.22
N LYS A 55 16.61 -43.52 -11.72
CA LYS A 55 15.74 -43.63 -10.56
C LYS A 55 14.33 -44.16 -10.87
N LYS A 56 14.08 -44.58 -12.11
CA LYS A 56 12.79 -45.12 -12.59
C LYS A 56 11.62 -44.13 -12.44
N VAL A 57 11.90 -42.83 -12.53
CA VAL A 57 10.85 -41.79 -12.57
C VAL A 57 10.10 -41.89 -13.90
N PRO A 58 8.76 -41.75 -13.95
CA PRO A 58 8.01 -41.75 -15.21
C PRO A 58 8.54 -40.70 -16.18
N LYS A 59 8.72 -41.05 -17.47
CA LYS A 59 9.39 -40.21 -18.48
C LYS A 59 8.88 -38.75 -18.54
N ARG A 60 7.56 -38.56 -18.57
CA ARG A 60 6.92 -37.22 -18.56
C ARG A 60 7.23 -36.41 -17.30
N LEU A 61 7.34 -37.08 -16.16
CA LEU A 61 7.66 -36.44 -14.89
C LEU A 61 9.16 -36.13 -14.80
N ALA A 62 10.01 -37.01 -15.34
CA ALA A 62 11.46 -36.81 -15.42
C ALA A 62 11.81 -35.58 -16.28
N GLU A 63 11.17 -35.42 -17.44
CA GLU A 63 11.32 -34.23 -18.32
C GLU A 63 10.99 -32.93 -17.55
N ILE A 64 9.84 -32.89 -16.85
CA ILE A 64 9.40 -31.71 -16.08
C ILE A 64 10.37 -31.42 -14.92
N LEU A 65 10.77 -32.45 -14.18
CA LEU A 65 11.67 -32.30 -13.03
C LEU A 65 13.08 -31.86 -13.46
N ALA A 66 13.63 -32.45 -14.53
CA ALA A 66 14.92 -32.04 -15.09
C ALA A 66 14.89 -30.57 -15.52
N PHE A 67 13.82 -30.14 -16.19
CA PHE A 67 13.62 -28.74 -16.57
C PHE A 67 13.57 -27.82 -15.33
N CYS A 68 12.83 -28.20 -14.27
CA CYS A 68 12.75 -27.41 -13.05
C CYS A 68 14.11 -27.32 -12.31
N ILE A 69 14.88 -28.42 -12.26
CA ILE A 69 16.21 -28.44 -11.65
C ILE A 69 17.15 -27.51 -12.42
N VAL A 70 17.21 -27.63 -13.74
CA VAL A 70 18.05 -26.78 -14.60
C VAL A 70 17.65 -25.31 -14.45
N LEU A 71 16.35 -25.00 -14.44
CA LEU A 71 15.87 -23.63 -14.22
C LEU A 71 16.32 -23.08 -12.86
N THR A 72 16.30 -23.93 -11.83
CA THR A 72 16.78 -23.59 -10.49
C THR A 72 18.29 -23.35 -10.46
N GLU A 73 19.08 -24.20 -11.10
CA GLU A 73 20.54 -24.05 -11.23
C GLU A 73 20.90 -22.74 -11.95
N ILE A 74 20.20 -22.41 -13.04
CA ILE A 74 20.37 -21.13 -13.76
C ILE A 74 20.04 -19.96 -12.85
N PHE A 75 18.92 -20.03 -12.12
CA PHE A 75 18.50 -18.97 -11.19
C PHE A 75 19.53 -18.76 -10.08
N VAL A 76 19.95 -19.83 -9.40
CA VAL A 76 20.93 -19.77 -8.30
C VAL A 76 22.29 -19.25 -8.80
N SER A 77 22.75 -19.70 -9.97
CA SER A 77 24.02 -19.26 -10.55
C SER A 77 23.98 -17.78 -10.93
N THR A 78 22.88 -17.33 -11.53
CA THR A 78 22.67 -15.91 -11.90
C THR A 78 22.59 -15.03 -10.65
N LEU A 79 21.90 -15.49 -9.60
CA LEU A 79 21.77 -14.78 -8.34
C LEU A 79 23.12 -14.68 -7.61
N ALA A 80 23.88 -15.78 -7.55
CA ALA A 80 25.21 -15.81 -6.95
C ALA A 80 26.19 -14.85 -7.66
N TYR A 81 26.19 -14.84 -8.99
CA TYR A 81 26.97 -13.89 -9.78
C TYR A 81 26.53 -12.45 -9.53
N GLY A 82 25.21 -12.21 -9.53
CA GLY A 82 24.63 -10.91 -9.25
C GLY A 82 25.05 -10.36 -7.89
N VAL A 83 25.04 -11.16 -6.83
CA VAL A 83 25.41 -10.72 -5.47
C VAL A 83 26.88 -10.26 -5.41
N VAL A 84 27.82 -11.10 -5.85
CA VAL A 84 29.26 -10.77 -5.79
C VAL A 84 29.57 -9.52 -6.62
N TYR A 85 28.90 -9.39 -7.76
CA TYR A 85 29.16 -8.31 -8.69
C TYR A 85 28.49 -7.00 -8.26
N ILE A 86 27.26 -7.04 -7.74
CA ILE A 86 26.53 -5.86 -7.27
C ILE A 86 27.29 -5.15 -6.14
N ASP A 87 27.82 -5.89 -5.15
CA ASP A 87 28.56 -5.31 -4.02
C ASP A 87 29.70 -4.39 -4.51
N TYR A 88 30.49 -4.86 -5.48
CA TYR A 88 31.60 -4.09 -6.07
C TYR A 88 31.15 -2.77 -6.73
N PHE A 89 29.98 -2.74 -7.36
CA PHE A 89 29.46 -1.51 -7.99
C PHE A 89 28.78 -0.58 -6.98
N GLN A 90 28.22 -1.11 -5.90
CA GLN A 90 27.66 -0.29 -4.85
C GLN A 90 28.74 0.63 -4.25
N ASP A 91 29.92 0.10 -3.94
CA ASP A 91 31.03 0.89 -3.40
C ASP A 91 31.45 2.01 -4.36
N LYS A 92 31.55 1.71 -5.66
CA LYS A 92 31.87 2.72 -6.69
C LYS A 92 30.82 3.82 -6.79
N ILE A 93 29.54 3.46 -6.78
CA ILE A 93 28.44 4.43 -6.83
C ILE A 93 28.44 5.28 -5.56
N PHE A 94 28.65 4.66 -4.40
CA PHE A 94 28.73 5.35 -3.12
C PHE A 94 29.88 6.36 -3.11
N ALA A 95 31.08 5.93 -3.51
CA ALA A 95 32.27 6.78 -3.63
C ALA A 95 32.05 7.93 -4.62
N PHE A 96 31.42 7.66 -5.77
CA PHE A 96 31.06 8.71 -6.74
C PHE A 96 30.17 9.79 -6.12
N VAL A 97 29.13 9.38 -5.37
CA VAL A 97 28.24 10.34 -4.70
C VAL A 97 29.00 11.14 -3.65
N LEU A 98 29.84 10.51 -2.81
CA LEU A 98 30.64 11.25 -1.84
C LEU A 98 31.56 12.29 -2.51
N ARG A 99 32.20 11.93 -3.63
CA ARG A 99 33.05 12.84 -4.40
C ARG A 99 32.24 14.02 -5.00
N ASP A 100 31.07 13.78 -5.61
CA ASP A 100 30.19 14.84 -6.14
C ASP A 100 29.71 15.80 -5.04
N ARG A 101 29.63 15.32 -3.79
CA ARG A 101 29.12 16.08 -2.63
C ARG A 101 30.22 16.73 -1.79
N GLY A 102 31.48 16.68 -2.24
CA GLY A 102 32.63 17.35 -1.62
C GLY A 102 33.28 16.56 -0.49
N LEU A 103 32.93 15.28 -0.29
CA LEU A 103 33.51 14.38 0.72
C LEU A 103 34.59 13.47 0.15
N GLY A 104 35.25 13.89 -0.94
CA GLY A 104 36.27 13.10 -1.63
C GLY A 104 37.49 12.77 -0.75
N ALA A 105 37.86 13.66 0.18
CA ALA A 105 38.99 13.46 1.10
C ALA A 105 38.83 12.22 2.00
N MET A 106 37.59 11.78 2.29
CA MET A 106 37.35 10.55 3.05
C MET A 106 37.82 9.29 2.29
N LEU A 107 37.87 9.34 0.96
CA LEU A 107 38.25 8.20 0.13
C LEU A 107 39.78 8.05 0.03
N GLU A 108 40.55 9.12 0.27
CA GLU A 108 42.00 9.14 0.11
C GLU A 108 42.72 8.40 1.25
N ASN A 109 42.12 8.37 2.45
CA ASN A 109 42.67 7.73 3.64
C ASN A 109 42.24 6.26 3.82
N ALA A 110 41.48 5.70 2.88
CA ALA A 110 40.90 4.37 3.03
C ALA A 110 41.89 3.26 2.61
N THR A 111 42.38 2.47 3.56
CA THR A 111 43.09 1.21 3.28
C THR A 111 42.08 0.15 2.86
N HIS A 112 42.18 -0.31 1.61
CA HIS A 112 41.25 -1.27 0.99
C HIS A 112 41.51 -2.70 1.51
N ASP A 113 41.38 -2.93 2.81
CA ASP A 113 41.51 -4.28 3.38
C ASP A 113 40.26 -5.09 3.05
N SER A 114 40.43 -6.14 2.25
CA SER A 114 39.37 -6.99 1.70
C SER A 114 38.62 -7.75 2.79
N THR A 115 37.68 -7.09 3.44
CA THR A 115 36.69 -7.67 4.38
C THR A 115 35.39 -8.09 3.66
N ASN A 116 35.37 -7.97 2.33
CA ASN A 116 34.25 -8.26 1.43
C ASN A 116 33.69 -9.69 1.60
N VAL A 117 34.52 -10.68 1.97
CA VAL A 117 34.08 -12.07 2.12
C VAL A 117 33.24 -12.31 3.39
N ARG A 118 33.51 -11.58 4.49
CA ARG A 118 32.75 -11.70 5.76
C ARG A 118 31.43 -10.92 5.72
N ALA A 119 31.39 -9.80 5.02
CA ALA A 119 30.17 -9.02 4.81
C ALA A 119 29.16 -9.78 3.93
N CYS A 120 29.62 -10.34 2.81
CA CYS A 120 28.78 -11.04 1.83
C CYS A 120 28.14 -12.32 2.39
N THR A 121 28.86 -13.07 3.24
CA THR A 121 28.33 -14.26 3.92
C THR A 121 27.35 -13.92 5.05
N SER A 122 27.59 -12.85 5.81
CA SER A 122 26.66 -12.36 6.83
C SER A 122 25.37 -11.79 6.22
N TYR A 123 25.48 -11.12 5.06
CA TYR A 123 24.37 -10.56 4.28
C TYR A 123 23.38 -11.64 3.82
N PHE A 124 23.88 -12.70 3.20
CA PHE A 124 23.03 -13.78 2.70
C PHE A 124 22.34 -14.54 3.85
N VAL A 125 23.08 -14.86 4.91
CA VAL A 125 22.54 -15.59 6.06
C VAL A 125 21.50 -14.74 6.80
N SER A 126 21.77 -13.45 7.03
CA SER A 126 20.81 -12.58 7.69
C SER A 126 19.54 -12.39 6.87
N ARG A 127 19.60 -12.05 5.57
CA ARG A 127 18.40 -11.94 4.73
C ARG A 127 17.63 -13.26 4.60
N ALA A 128 18.32 -14.39 4.44
CA ALA A 128 17.67 -15.70 4.34
C ALA A 128 16.95 -16.06 5.64
N VAL A 129 17.59 -15.90 6.79
CA VAL A 129 16.98 -16.14 8.11
C VAL A 129 15.82 -15.19 8.36
N LEU A 130 15.99 -13.90 8.06
CA LEU A 130 14.96 -12.88 8.24
C LEU A 130 13.76 -13.12 7.31
N GLY A 131 13.98 -13.50 6.05
CA GLY A 131 12.93 -13.90 5.11
C GLY A 131 12.16 -15.15 5.56
N LEU A 132 12.86 -16.13 6.16
CA LEU A 132 12.26 -17.36 6.66
C LEU A 132 11.46 -17.14 7.95
N VAL A 133 11.94 -16.29 8.86
CA VAL A 133 11.23 -15.90 10.09
C VAL A 133 10.00 -15.03 9.78
N SER A 134 10.04 -14.25 8.70
CA SER A 134 8.96 -13.33 8.31
C SER A 134 7.99 -13.88 7.27
N LEU A 135 8.19 -15.12 6.80
CA LEU A 135 7.26 -15.83 5.93
C LEU A 135 5.78 -15.76 6.40
N PRO A 136 5.48 -15.88 7.71
CA PRO A 136 4.12 -15.70 8.21
C PRO A 136 3.59 -14.27 8.06
N LEU A 137 4.45 -13.25 8.09
CA LEU A 137 4.03 -11.85 7.88
C LEU A 137 3.57 -11.65 6.44
N HIS A 138 4.18 -12.32 5.46
CA HIS A 138 3.76 -12.23 4.05
C HIS A 138 2.39 -12.86 3.76
N LEU A 139 1.81 -13.63 4.70
CA LEU A 139 0.42 -14.11 4.61
C LEU A 139 -0.61 -12.98 4.71
N ILE A 140 -0.19 -11.80 5.21
CA ILE A 140 -1.00 -10.59 5.23
C ILE A 140 -0.46 -9.67 4.10
N PRO A 141 -1.12 -9.63 2.94
CA PRO A 141 -0.72 -8.72 1.87
C PRO A 141 -0.65 -7.28 2.39
N ILE A 142 0.35 -6.52 1.93
CA ILE A 142 0.56 -5.10 2.25
C ILE A 142 1.04 -4.86 3.68
N LEU A 143 0.25 -5.16 4.71
CA LEU A 143 0.64 -4.90 6.10
C LEU A 143 1.83 -5.78 6.49
N GLY A 144 1.86 -7.04 6.04
CA GLY A 144 3.00 -7.92 6.18
C GLY A 144 4.28 -7.34 5.59
N SER A 145 4.21 -6.83 4.37
CA SER A 145 5.36 -6.22 3.67
C SER A 145 5.81 -4.90 4.32
N ILE A 146 4.88 -4.08 4.83
CA ILE A 146 5.21 -2.84 5.55
C ILE A 146 5.85 -3.15 6.91
N ILE A 147 5.30 -4.11 7.66
CA ILE A 147 5.84 -4.56 8.95
C ILE A 147 7.22 -5.19 8.72
N TYR A 148 7.36 -6.04 7.70
CA TYR A 148 8.65 -6.59 7.28
C TYR A 148 9.64 -5.46 6.96
N ALA A 149 9.27 -4.51 6.09
CA ALA A 149 10.13 -3.38 5.75
C ALA A 149 10.55 -2.56 6.97
N TRP A 150 9.66 -2.40 7.94
CA TRP A 150 9.95 -1.66 9.18
C TRP A 150 10.87 -2.44 10.12
N LEU A 151 10.61 -3.73 10.35
CA LEU A 151 11.43 -4.60 11.19
C LEU A 151 12.84 -4.78 10.64
N HIS A 152 12.96 -4.92 9.32
CA HIS A 152 14.24 -5.18 8.66
C HIS A 152 14.94 -3.91 8.15
N GLY A 153 14.28 -2.76 8.21
CA GLY A 153 14.82 -1.49 7.69
C GLY A 153 16.18 -1.12 8.30
N ALA A 154 16.37 -1.31 9.61
CA ALA A 154 17.65 -0.97 10.24
C ALA A 154 18.81 -1.85 9.72
N VAL A 155 18.54 -3.13 9.47
CA VAL A 155 19.53 -4.09 8.95
C VAL A 155 19.88 -3.72 7.51
N VAL A 156 18.88 -3.46 6.66
CA VAL A 156 19.11 -3.03 5.28
C VAL A 156 19.90 -1.73 5.21
N ALA A 157 19.55 -0.75 6.05
CA ALA A 157 20.29 0.51 6.11
C ALA A 157 21.74 0.31 6.56
N TRP A 158 21.99 -0.63 7.48
CA TRP A 158 23.34 -1.02 7.88
C TRP A 158 24.12 -1.63 6.71
N GLU A 159 23.50 -2.52 5.93
CA GLU A 159 24.11 -3.13 4.73
C GLU A 159 24.57 -2.05 3.74
N TYR A 160 23.69 -1.10 3.40
CA TYR A 160 24.03 0.01 2.51
C TYR A 160 25.07 1.00 3.07
N HIS A 161 25.41 0.92 4.36
CA HIS A 161 26.41 1.78 5.02
C HIS A 161 27.69 1.05 5.40
N LEU A 162 27.86 -0.23 5.06
CA LEU A 162 29.09 -0.97 5.34
C LEU A 162 30.33 -0.24 4.82
N PHE A 163 30.32 0.20 3.55
CA PHE A 163 31.39 0.99 2.97
C PHE A 163 31.66 2.30 3.75
N TYR A 164 30.62 2.99 4.21
CA TYR A 164 30.79 4.20 5.03
C TYR A 164 31.44 3.90 6.40
N PHE A 165 31.12 2.75 7.01
CA PHE A 165 31.76 2.32 8.25
C PHE A 165 33.21 1.91 8.04
N GLU A 166 33.54 1.32 6.90
CA GLU A 166 34.91 1.02 6.49
C GLU A 166 35.73 2.30 6.30
N LEU A 167 35.18 3.31 5.61
CA LEU A 167 35.81 4.63 5.47
C LEU A 167 36.10 5.29 6.83
N LYS A 168 35.31 4.97 7.86
CA LYS A 168 35.51 5.46 9.23
C LYS A 168 36.34 4.54 10.11
N GLY A 169 36.75 3.36 9.63
CA GLY A 169 37.45 2.36 10.44
C GLY A 169 36.64 1.82 11.62
N LEU A 170 35.29 1.86 11.57
CA LEU A 170 34.45 1.43 12.68
C LEU A 170 34.34 -0.10 12.73
N GLY A 171 34.82 -0.71 13.81
CA GLY A 171 34.63 -2.13 14.08
C GLY A 171 33.16 -2.49 14.39
N PHE A 172 32.80 -3.78 14.27
CA PHE A 172 31.41 -4.26 14.39
C PHE A 172 30.67 -3.80 15.66
N LYS A 173 31.32 -3.85 16.83
CA LYS A 173 30.71 -3.36 18.09
C LYS A 173 30.42 -1.86 18.07
N GLN A 174 31.27 -1.08 17.40
CA GLN A 174 31.08 0.37 17.25
C GLN A 174 29.95 0.66 16.26
N GLN A 175 29.85 -0.09 15.17
CA GLN A 175 28.74 -0.01 14.21
C GLN A 175 27.39 -0.28 14.90
N GLN A 176 27.29 -1.32 15.73
CA GLN A 176 26.06 -1.61 16.47
C GLN A 176 25.64 -0.46 17.39
N ARG A 177 26.59 0.16 18.10
CA ARG A 177 26.32 1.34 18.95
C ARG A 177 25.87 2.53 18.11
N TRP A 178 26.53 2.77 16.98
CA TRP A 178 26.20 3.84 16.04
C TRP A 178 24.76 3.74 15.52
N ILE A 179 24.37 2.55 15.06
CA ILE A 179 23.01 2.28 14.56
C ILE A 179 22.01 2.39 15.70
N GLY A 180 22.36 1.90 16.90
CA GLY A 180 21.50 1.98 18.09
C GLY A 180 21.14 3.42 18.45
N GLN A 181 22.11 4.33 18.41
CA GLN A 181 21.90 5.76 18.67
C GLN A 181 21.03 6.43 17.59
N ARG A 182 21.11 5.97 16.35
CA ARG A 182 20.38 6.53 15.20
C ARG A 182 19.31 5.59 14.64
N LYS A 183 18.72 4.75 15.50
CA LYS A 183 17.85 3.63 15.09
C LYS A 183 16.70 4.08 14.20
N LEU A 184 16.04 5.19 14.55
CA LEU A 184 14.89 5.70 13.79
C LEU A 184 15.27 6.15 12.37
N GLN A 185 16.45 6.76 12.20
CA GLN A 185 16.94 7.20 10.89
C GLN A 185 17.32 6.00 10.01
N TYR A 186 18.05 5.02 10.56
CA TYR A 186 18.42 3.79 9.86
C TYR A 186 17.18 2.97 9.50
N SER A 187 16.27 2.71 10.45
CA SER A 187 15.01 2.00 10.18
C SER A 187 14.18 2.69 9.10
N SER A 188 14.06 4.03 9.16
CA SER A 188 13.33 4.80 8.16
C SER A 188 13.93 4.67 6.76
N PHE A 189 15.25 4.86 6.64
CA PHE A 189 15.92 4.77 5.34
C PHE A 189 15.80 3.37 4.75
N GLY A 190 16.13 2.33 5.53
CA GLY A 190 16.09 0.97 5.00
C GLY A 190 14.67 0.47 4.73
N MET A 191 13.66 0.92 5.48
CA MET A 191 12.25 0.66 5.15
C MET A 191 11.90 1.23 3.77
N GLN A 192 12.29 2.48 3.49
CA GLN A 192 12.07 3.09 2.18
C GLN A 192 12.81 2.33 1.07
N ALA A 193 14.08 1.99 1.30
CA ALA A 193 14.92 1.28 0.34
C ALA A 193 14.39 -0.13 0.02
N LEU A 194 13.87 -0.83 1.02
CA LEU A 194 13.34 -2.17 0.88
C LEU A 194 11.96 -2.17 0.21
N LEU A 195 11.09 -1.19 0.52
CA LEU A 195 9.84 -1.02 -0.21
C LEU A 195 10.06 -0.75 -1.71
N LEU A 196 11.09 0.01 -2.07
CA LEU A 196 11.46 0.22 -3.48
C LEU A 196 11.98 -1.08 -4.13
N GLN A 197 12.77 -1.87 -3.41
CA GLN A 197 13.28 -3.17 -3.90
C GLN A 197 12.19 -4.23 -4.04
N MET A 198 11.08 -4.10 -3.31
CA MET A 198 9.93 -5.01 -3.41
C MET A 198 9.08 -4.80 -4.66
N ILE A 199 9.34 -3.76 -5.46
CA ILE A 199 8.59 -3.54 -6.70
C ILE A 199 8.94 -4.67 -7.69
N PRO A 200 7.97 -5.46 -8.19
CA PRO A 200 8.25 -6.54 -9.14
C PRO A 200 8.98 -6.03 -10.39
N LEU A 201 9.86 -6.86 -10.94
CA LEU A 201 10.67 -6.62 -12.16
C LEU A 201 11.72 -5.51 -12.03
N VAL A 202 11.35 -4.32 -11.55
CA VAL A 202 12.23 -3.15 -11.46
C VAL A 202 12.90 -3.00 -10.09
N GLY A 203 12.40 -3.69 -9.06
CA GLY A 203 12.91 -3.69 -7.70
C GLY A 203 14.43 -3.86 -7.57
N PRO A 204 15.02 -4.86 -8.25
CA PRO A 204 16.47 -5.04 -8.23
C PRO A 204 17.27 -3.83 -8.73
N LEU A 205 16.72 -3.03 -9.65
CA LEU A 205 17.39 -1.82 -10.16
C LEU A 205 17.44 -0.70 -9.10
N PHE A 206 16.52 -0.70 -8.14
CA PHE A 206 16.53 0.30 -7.08
C PHE A 206 17.73 0.16 -6.14
N VAL A 207 18.47 -0.96 -6.17
CA VAL A 207 19.73 -1.11 -5.42
C VAL A 207 20.68 0.04 -5.72
N PHE A 208 20.86 0.41 -6.99
CA PHE A 208 21.75 1.52 -7.38
C PHE A 208 21.27 2.87 -6.83
N SER A 209 19.98 3.16 -6.94
CA SER A 209 19.41 4.41 -6.42
C SER A 209 19.39 4.48 -4.89
N ASN A 210 19.22 3.34 -4.23
CA ASN A 210 19.27 3.22 -2.77
C ASN A 210 20.70 3.43 -2.28
N THR A 211 21.71 2.93 -3.00
CA THR A 211 23.12 3.25 -2.73
C THR A 211 23.37 4.76 -2.81
N CYS A 212 22.82 5.46 -3.82
CA CYS A 212 22.88 6.93 -3.84
C CYS A 212 22.20 7.56 -2.63
N GLY A 213 21.02 7.04 -2.24
CA GLY A 213 20.30 7.50 -1.05
C GLY A 213 21.08 7.27 0.25
N ALA A 214 21.79 6.16 0.37
CA ALA A 214 22.64 5.82 1.49
C ALA A 214 23.86 6.76 1.58
N ALA A 215 24.48 7.07 0.44
CA ALA A 215 25.57 8.04 0.37
C ALA A 215 25.11 9.46 0.74
N LEU A 216 23.92 9.89 0.28
CA LEU A 216 23.30 11.16 0.70
C LEU A 216 22.97 11.18 2.20
N LEU A 217 22.55 10.04 2.76
CA LEU A 217 22.35 9.91 4.20
C LEU A 217 23.68 10.02 4.96
N ALA A 218 24.74 9.38 4.47
CA ALA A 218 26.08 9.49 5.05
C ALA A 218 26.65 10.91 4.99
N GLU A 219 26.44 11.62 3.87
CA GLU A 219 26.78 13.04 3.72
C GLU A 219 26.07 13.89 4.78
N GLU A 220 24.75 13.72 4.95
CA GLU A 220 23.99 14.47 5.95
C GLU A 220 24.50 14.19 7.36
N MET A 221 24.80 12.94 7.69
CA MET A 221 25.38 12.56 8.98
C MET A 221 26.77 13.18 9.20
N GLN A 222 27.61 13.19 8.18
CA GLN A 222 28.94 13.76 8.28
C GLN A 222 28.88 15.27 8.49
N ARG A 223 27.99 15.96 7.77
CA ARG A 223 27.76 17.40 7.96
C ARG A 223 27.20 17.71 9.34
N GLN A 224 26.29 16.88 9.86
CA GLN A 224 25.77 17.03 11.22
C GLN A 224 26.87 16.85 12.29
N GLN A 225 27.81 15.92 12.08
CA GLN A 225 28.91 15.73 13.02
C GLN A 225 29.93 16.88 13.00
N VAL A 226 30.19 17.45 11.83
CA VAL A 226 31.03 18.65 11.73
C VAL A 226 30.36 19.85 12.41
N LEU A 227 29.02 19.92 12.38
CA LEU A 227 28.23 20.94 13.10
C LEU A 227 28.15 20.70 14.62
N GLU A 228 28.50 19.52 15.12
CA GLU A 228 28.56 19.18 16.55
C GLU A 228 29.96 19.39 17.15
N ASP A 229 30.95 19.78 16.33
CA ASP A 229 32.30 20.21 16.76
C ASP A 229 32.28 21.73 17.06
N PRO A 230 32.83 22.23 18.19
CA PRO A 230 32.51 23.57 18.73
C PRO A 230 32.93 24.81 17.93
N ASP A 231 33.61 24.69 16.79
CA ASP A 231 34.36 25.82 16.20
C ASP A 231 33.80 26.43 14.89
N GLU A 232 32.62 26.04 14.38
CA GLU A 232 32.09 26.61 13.12
C GLU A 232 30.56 26.89 13.10
N GLU A 233 30.06 27.60 14.11
CA GLU A 233 28.64 28.01 14.22
C GLU A 233 28.32 29.37 13.56
N ALA A 234 28.82 29.63 12.34
CA ALA A 234 28.53 30.90 11.65
C ALA A 234 28.42 30.81 10.12
N ALA A 235 27.69 29.83 9.58
CA ALA A 235 27.21 29.92 8.19
C ALA A 235 25.96 29.08 7.91
N LEU A 236 24.91 29.78 7.44
CA LEU A 236 23.77 29.29 6.64
C LEU A 236 22.55 28.72 7.40
N LEU A 237 21.80 29.62 8.02
CA LEU A 237 20.36 29.48 8.22
C LEU A 237 19.62 29.77 6.89
N ASP A 238 19.10 28.74 6.21
CA ASP A 238 18.12 28.88 5.12
C ASP A 238 16.67 28.74 5.67
N PRO A 239 15.84 29.79 5.62
CA PRO A 239 14.47 29.80 6.14
C PRO A 239 13.44 29.00 5.31
N LYS A 240 13.83 28.32 4.22
CA LYS A 240 12.87 27.57 3.36
C LYS A 240 12.32 26.26 3.94
N LYS A 241 12.82 25.77 5.07
CA LYS A 241 12.37 24.51 5.69
C LYS A 241 10.99 24.60 6.40
N SER A 242 10.47 25.81 6.61
CA SER A 242 9.22 26.06 7.34
C SER A 242 7.95 25.89 6.49
N ARG A 243 7.99 26.20 5.18
CA ARG A 243 6.82 26.03 4.27
C ARG A 243 6.51 24.57 3.94
N ALA A 244 7.52 23.70 3.97
CA ALA A 244 7.34 22.26 3.72
C ALA A 244 6.57 21.55 4.86
N ASN A 245 6.65 22.06 6.10
CA ASN A 245 5.88 21.54 7.23
C ASN A 245 4.38 21.92 7.18
N GLN A 246 4.01 22.98 6.45
CA GLN A 246 2.61 23.35 6.26
C GLN A 246 1.88 22.48 5.23
N VAL A 247 2.59 21.94 4.24
CA VAL A 247 2.00 21.02 3.23
C VAL A 247 1.80 19.60 3.79
N ILE A 248 2.51 19.24 4.88
CA ILE A 248 2.49 17.89 5.49
C ILE A 248 1.62 17.83 6.75
N THR A 249 0.84 18.87 7.06
CA THR A 249 -0.28 18.71 8.01
C THR A 249 -1.53 18.26 7.24
N MET A 250 -1.41 17.14 6.50
CA MET A 250 -2.59 16.40 6.07
C MET A 250 -3.24 15.88 7.33
N VAL A 251 -4.31 16.54 7.76
CA VAL A 251 -4.98 16.16 9.01
C VAL A 251 -5.50 14.73 8.84
N LEU A 252 -4.93 13.81 9.61
CA LEU A 252 -5.22 12.38 9.59
C LEU A 252 -6.60 12.10 10.22
N TYR A 253 -7.69 12.45 9.53
CA TYR A 253 -9.05 12.31 10.07
C TYR A 253 -9.47 10.87 10.31
N ALA A 254 -9.00 9.92 9.49
CA ALA A 254 -9.26 8.51 9.72
C ALA A 254 -8.61 8.04 11.05
N PHE A 255 -7.36 8.44 11.32
CA PHE A 255 -6.69 8.15 12.59
C PHE A 255 -7.31 8.90 13.77
N LYS A 256 -7.76 10.14 13.58
CA LYS A 256 -8.57 10.84 14.59
C LYS A 256 -9.88 10.09 14.88
N GLY A 257 -10.50 9.51 13.86
CA GLY A 257 -11.66 8.62 14.00
C GLY A 257 -11.35 7.38 14.82
N VAL A 258 -10.22 6.71 14.55
CA VAL A 258 -9.73 5.56 15.33
C VAL A 258 -9.52 5.92 16.80
N THR A 259 -8.78 6.98 17.07
CA THR A 259 -8.52 7.43 18.45
C THR A 259 -9.81 7.86 19.16
N TYR A 260 -10.71 8.55 18.47
CA TYR A 260 -12.03 8.94 18.98
C TYR A 260 -12.92 7.74 19.32
N PHE A 261 -12.93 6.74 18.44
CA PHE A 261 -13.68 5.50 18.60
C PHE A 261 -13.13 4.70 19.78
N LEU A 262 -11.81 4.52 19.86
CA LEU A 262 -11.15 3.82 20.98
C LEU A 262 -11.36 4.53 22.32
N GLY A 263 -11.48 5.85 22.35
CA GLY A 263 -11.74 6.61 23.58
C GLY A 263 -13.17 6.46 24.13
N ARG A 264 -14.11 5.83 23.40
CA ARG A 264 -15.54 5.79 23.77
C ARG A 264 -16.12 4.38 23.76
N PRO A 265 -16.23 3.74 24.93
CA PRO A 265 -16.82 2.41 25.07
C PRO A 265 -18.28 2.31 24.57
N ALA A 266 -19.04 3.40 24.62
CA ALA A 266 -20.42 3.44 24.12
C ALA A 266 -20.51 3.11 22.62
N LEU A 267 -19.54 3.58 21.83
CA LEU A 267 -19.48 3.32 20.39
C LEU A 267 -19.12 1.86 20.09
N TRP A 268 -18.34 1.21 20.96
CA TRP A 268 -17.96 -0.19 20.77
C TRP A 268 -19.17 -1.12 20.86
N LYS A 269 -20.08 -0.85 21.79
CA LYS A 269 -21.34 -1.61 21.90
C LYS A 269 -22.21 -1.43 20.65
N GLN A 270 -22.29 -0.20 20.13
CA GLN A 270 -23.04 0.11 18.92
C GLN A 270 -22.42 -0.49 17.65
N ALA A 271 -21.09 -0.65 17.61
CA ALA A 271 -20.36 -1.26 16.50
C ALA A 271 -20.33 -2.80 16.55
N ALA A 272 -20.23 -3.38 17.76
CA ALA A 272 -20.18 -4.83 17.92
C ALA A 272 -21.52 -5.50 17.54
N PHE A 273 -22.64 -4.86 17.87
CA PHE A 273 -23.97 -5.40 17.59
C PHE A 273 -24.23 -5.70 16.09
N PRO A 274 -24.05 -4.75 15.14
CA PRO A 274 -24.26 -5.03 13.72
C PRO A 274 -23.28 -6.08 13.19
N LEU A 275 -22.03 -6.13 13.66
CA LEU A 275 -21.08 -7.15 13.23
C LEU A 275 -21.50 -8.55 13.68
N LEU A 276 -21.92 -8.69 14.94
CA LEU A 276 -22.47 -9.94 15.46
C LEU A 276 -23.74 -10.36 14.69
N LEU A 277 -24.60 -9.39 14.35
CA LEU A 277 -25.80 -9.64 13.57
C LEU A 277 -25.46 -10.12 12.14
N THR A 278 -24.48 -9.50 11.48
CA THR A 278 -24.02 -9.95 10.15
C THR A 278 -23.35 -11.31 10.19
N LEU A 279 -22.58 -11.60 11.24
CA LEU A 279 -21.96 -12.90 11.45
C LEU A 279 -23.02 -13.98 11.69
N ALA A 280 -23.98 -13.72 12.57
CA ALA A 280 -25.09 -14.62 12.84
C ALA A 280 -25.92 -14.90 11.59
N PHE A 281 -26.21 -13.86 10.80
CA PHE A 281 -26.91 -14.01 9.52
C PHE A 281 -26.10 -14.84 8.52
N SER A 282 -24.80 -14.59 8.39
CA SER A 282 -23.92 -15.37 7.50
C SER A 282 -23.91 -16.85 7.89
N ILE A 283 -23.73 -17.16 9.18
CA ILE A 283 -23.77 -18.54 9.69
C ILE A 283 -25.14 -19.19 9.42
N ALA A 284 -26.24 -18.49 9.75
CA ALA A 284 -27.58 -19.00 9.51
C ALA A 284 -27.85 -19.23 8.02
N SER A 285 -27.42 -18.31 7.15
CA SER A 285 -27.60 -18.42 5.70
C SER A 285 -26.93 -19.66 5.12
N VAL A 286 -25.77 -20.06 5.64
CA VAL A 286 -25.10 -21.30 5.25
C VAL A 286 -26.00 -22.50 5.54
N PHE A 287 -26.44 -22.68 6.80
CA PHE A 287 -27.25 -23.85 7.16
C PHE A 287 -28.59 -23.88 6.42
N VAL A 288 -29.27 -22.74 6.32
CA VAL A 288 -30.59 -22.64 5.70
C VAL A 288 -30.52 -22.90 4.20
N LEU A 289 -29.58 -22.29 3.48
CA LEU A 289 -29.46 -22.46 2.03
C LEU A 289 -28.95 -23.86 1.67
N PHE A 290 -27.95 -24.39 2.38
CA PHE A 290 -27.54 -25.78 2.13
C PHE A 290 -28.68 -26.79 2.39
N ALA A 291 -29.53 -26.56 3.39
CA ALA A 291 -30.66 -27.45 3.67
C ALA A 291 -31.80 -27.34 2.64
N TRP A 292 -32.08 -26.15 2.12
CA TRP A 292 -33.24 -25.90 1.25
C TRP A 292 -32.94 -25.76 -0.24
N THR A 293 -31.78 -25.25 -0.64
CA THR A 293 -31.49 -24.96 -2.05
C THR A 293 -30.58 -26.00 -2.71
N LEU A 294 -29.76 -26.73 -1.96
CA LEU A 294 -28.84 -27.73 -2.53
C LEU A 294 -29.57 -28.82 -3.33
N ALA A 295 -30.54 -29.50 -2.72
CA ALA A 295 -31.24 -30.61 -3.38
C ALA A 295 -32.07 -30.17 -4.60
N PRO A 296 -32.84 -29.05 -4.54
CA PRO A 296 -33.50 -28.53 -5.73
C PRO A 296 -32.53 -28.14 -6.86
N GLN A 297 -31.38 -27.52 -6.54
CA GLN A 297 -30.39 -27.12 -7.55
C GLN A 297 -29.69 -28.32 -8.19
N GLU A 298 -29.33 -29.33 -7.38
CA GLU A 298 -28.77 -30.58 -7.89
C GLU A 298 -29.76 -31.27 -8.85
N GLY A 299 -31.04 -31.36 -8.46
CA GLY A 299 -32.11 -31.89 -9.30
C GLY A 299 -32.22 -31.14 -10.62
N TRP A 300 -32.19 -29.81 -10.58
CA TRP A 300 -32.23 -28.97 -11.79
C TRP A 300 -31.06 -29.24 -12.75
N PHE A 301 -29.84 -29.46 -12.24
CA PHE A 301 -28.69 -29.81 -13.07
C PHE A 301 -28.80 -31.23 -13.63
N ASN A 302 -29.27 -32.19 -12.84
CA ASN A 302 -29.52 -33.56 -13.29
C ASN A 302 -30.56 -33.59 -14.42
N ASP A 303 -31.64 -32.83 -14.31
CA ASP A 303 -32.69 -32.70 -15.33
C ASP A 303 -32.16 -32.12 -16.65
N LYS A 304 -31.08 -31.33 -16.60
CA LYS A 304 -30.37 -30.79 -17.78
C LYS A 304 -29.35 -31.76 -18.38
N GLY A 305 -29.25 -32.98 -17.85
CA GLY A 305 -28.35 -34.02 -18.34
C GLY A 305 -26.92 -33.91 -17.82
N VAL A 306 -26.67 -33.14 -16.76
CA VAL A 306 -25.35 -33.09 -16.11
C VAL A 306 -25.14 -34.39 -15.33
N PRO A 307 -23.96 -35.05 -15.42
CA PRO A 307 -23.65 -36.23 -14.61
C PRO A 307 -23.78 -35.94 -13.10
N SER A 308 -24.29 -36.90 -12.32
CA SER A 308 -24.65 -36.72 -10.91
C SER A 308 -23.55 -36.09 -10.04
N LEU A 309 -22.30 -36.56 -10.17
CA LEU A 309 -21.17 -36.00 -9.44
C LEU A 309 -20.92 -34.53 -9.80
N LEU A 310 -21.03 -34.18 -11.09
CA LEU A 310 -20.81 -32.82 -11.56
C LEU A 310 -21.98 -31.90 -11.20
N ALA A 311 -23.22 -32.40 -11.24
CA ALA A 311 -24.41 -31.70 -10.81
C ALA A 311 -24.34 -31.31 -9.33
N TRP A 312 -23.89 -32.23 -8.47
CA TRP A 312 -23.68 -31.95 -7.05
C TRP A 312 -22.60 -30.87 -6.83
N ILE A 313 -21.45 -30.97 -7.50
CA ILE A 313 -20.38 -29.95 -7.39
C ILE A 313 -20.88 -28.56 -7.84
N LEU A 314 -21.58 -28.49 -8.98
CA LEU A 314 -22.13 -27.23 -9.49
C LEU A 314 -23.19 -26.65 -8.56
N ALA A 315 -24.08 -27.47 -8.01
CA ALA A 315 -25.07 -27.05 -7.03
C ALA A 315 -24.39 -26.46 -5.78
N VAL A 316 -23.37 -27.12 -5.22
CA VAL A 316 -22.61 -26.58 -4.08
C VAL A 316 -21.99 -25.21 -4.41
N ILE A 317 -21.41 -25.04 -5.60
CA ILE A 317 -20.85 -23.74 -6.02
C ILE A 317 -21.93 -22.66 -6.10
N VAL A 318 -23.08 -22.96 -6.69
CA VAL A 318 -24.21 -22.00 -6.81
C VAL A 318 -24.74 -21.61 -5.43
N VAL A 319 -24.96 -22.58 -4.53
CA VAL A 319 -25.37 -22.30 -3.14
C VAL A 319 -24.36 -21.40 -2.43
N LEU A 320 -23.05 -21.65 -2.59
CA LEU A 320 -22.00 -20.80 -2.00
C LEU A 320 -22.05 -19.37 -2.55
N VAL A 321 -22.30 -19.19 -3.85
CA VAL A 321 -22.47 -17.86 -4.47
C VAL A 321 -23.73 -17.17 -3.93
N GLU A 322 -24.85 -17.87 -3.79
CA GLU A 322 -26.07 -17.33 -3.21
C GLU A 322 -25.87 -16.87 -1.76
N ILE A 323 -25.23 -17.70 -0.92
CA ILE A 323 -24.85 -17.37 0.45
C ILE A 323 -24.01 -16.09 0.48
N PHE A 324 -23.01 -16.00 -0.39
CA PHE A 324 -22.12 -14.84 -0.48
C PHE A 324 -22.87 -13.57 -0.87
N LEU A 325 -23.70 -13.62 -1.91
CA LEU A 325 -24.49 -12.48 -2.39
C LEU A 325 -25.50 -12.01 -1.33
N LEU A 326 -26.21 -12.94 -0.70
CA LEU A 326 -27.17 -12.63 0.36
C LEU A 326 -26.48 -12.05 1.60
N SER A 327 -25.33 -12.61 2.00
CA SER A 327 -24.54 -12.09 3.12
C SER A 327 -24.05 -10.67 2.86
N ILE A 328 -23.55 -10.38 1.65
CA ILE A 328 -23.13 -9.02 1.27
C ILE A 328 -24.31 -8.06 1.26
N ALA A 329 -25.44 -8.44 0.66
CA ALA A 329 -26.62 -7.59 0.61
C ALA A 329 -27.14 -7.25 2.03
N TYR A 330 -27.17 -8.25 2.91
CA TYR A 330 -27.55 -8.05 4.30
C TYR A 330 -26.55 -7.17 5.07
N ALA A 331 -25.25 -7.45 4.93
CA ALA A 331 -24.20 -6.66 5.57
C ALA A 331 -24.25 -5.20 5.12
N PHE A 332 -24.47 -4.95 3.84
CA PHE A 332 -24.60 -3.61 3.30
C PHE A 332 -25.77 -2.84 3.94
N LEU A 333 -26.96 -3.45 4.04
CA LEU A 333 -28.12 -2.81 4.67
C LEU A 333 -27.92 -2.54 6.16
N VAL A 334 -27.43 -3.53 6.89
CA VAL A 334 -27.23 -3.43 8.35
C VAL A 334 -26.12 -2.43 8.66
N LEU A 335 -24.95 -2.54 8.02
CA LEU A 335 -23.82 -1.69 8.33
C LEU A 335 -24.10 -0.21 8.01
N GLU A 336 -24.74 0.09 6.88
CA GLU A 336 -25.12 1.47 6.52
C GLU A 336 -26.08 2.10 7.55
N PHE A 337 -27.05 1.34 8.05
CA PHE A 337 -27.96 1.84 9.09
C PHE A 337 -27.25 2.18 10.40
N PHE A 338 -26.28 1.35 10.82
CA PHE A 338 -25.52 1.62 12.04
C PHE A 338 -24.45 2.71 11.82
N LYS A 339 -23.96 2.87 10.59
CA LYS A 339 -23.07 3.97 10.19
C LYS A 339 -23.73 5.32 10.47
N ASP A 340 -24.98 5.49 10.01
CA ASP A 340 -25.75 6.72 10.23
C ASP A 340 -25.94 7.02 11.73
N LYS A 341 -26.23 5.99 12.54
CA LYS A 341 -26.37 6.15 14.00
C LYS A 341 -25.08 6.61 14.68
N ILE A 342 -23.95 6.02 14.30
CA ILE A 342 -22.64 6.40 14.86
C ILE A 342 -22.27 7.81 14.41
N PHE A 343 -22.53 8.16 13.15
CA PHE A 343 -22.30 9.51 12.65
C PHE A 343 -23.12 10.54 13.44
N ALA A 344 -24.43 10.29 13.60
CA ALA A 344 -25.34 11.14 14.38
C ALA A 344 -24.91 11.27 15.84
N PHE A 345 -24.43 10.18 16.46
CA PHE A 345 -23.88 10.22 17.82
C PHE A 345 -22.71 11.20 17.94
N VAL A 346 -21.76 11.15 17.01
CA VAL A 346 -20.60 12.07 17.01
C VAL A 346 -21.04 13.52 16.82
N LEU A 347 -21.97 13.80 15.91
CA LEU A 347 -22.50 15.15 15.71
C LEU A 347 -23.17 15.70 16.98
N ARG A 348 -24.04 14.90 17.62
CA ARG A 348 -24.73 15.28 18.85
C ARG A 348 -23.74 15.59 19.97
N GLU A 349 -22.71 14.77 20.15
CA GLU A 349 -21.68 14.99 21.16
C GLU A 349 -20.83 16.24 20.88
N LYS A 350 -20.68 16.62 19.61
CA LYS A 350 -19.94 17.82 19.18
C LYS A 350 -20.80 19.09 19.14
N GLY A 351 -22.04 19.04 19.64
CA GLY A 351 -22.94 20.20 19.73
C GLY A 351 -23.79 20.45 18.49
N PHE A 352 -23.74 19.58 17.48
CA PHE A 352 -24.55 19.64 16.25
C PHE A 352 -25.83 18.80 16.34
N GLY A 353 -26.34 18.59 17.56
CA GLY A 353 -27.59 17.87 17.82
C GLY A 353 -28.82 18.47 17.12
N PRO A 354 -29.04 19.81 17.14
CA PRO A 354 -30.22 20.44 16.54
C PRO A 354 -30.40 20.16 15.04
N MET A 355 -29.28 20.02 14.30
CA MET A 355 -29.29 19.67 12.87
C MET A 355 -29.92 18.30 12.58
N LEU A 356 -29.93 17.41 13.57
CA LEU A 356 -30.50 16.07 13.46
C LEU A 356 -32.00 16.04 13.71
N ASP A 357 -32.50 16.98 14.54
CA ASP A 357 -33.87 16.98 15.02
C ASP A 357 -34.83 17.69 14.03
N GLU A 358 -34.30 18.52 13.12
CA GLU A 358 -35.08 19.26 12.09
C GLU A 358 -35.49 18.43 10.86
N LYS A 359 -34.91 17.24 10.63
CA LYS A 359 -35.15 16.47 9.39
C LYS A 359 -35.78 15.10 9.64
N GLU A 360 -36.91 14.86 9.00
CA GLU A 360 -37.50 13.52 8.86
C GLU A 360 -36.47 12.57 8.22
N GLN A 361 -36.12 11.51 8.95
CA GLN A 361 -35.17 10.51 8.49
C GLN A 361 -35.77 9.74 7.31
N HIS A 362 -35.43 10.14 6.08
CA HIS A 362 -35.64 9.29 4.91
C HIS A 362 -34.99 7.92 5.14
N SER A 363 -35.72 6.84 4.79
CA SER A 363 -35.22 5.46 5.00
C SER A 363 -33.82 5.29 4.39
N THR A 364 -32.88 4.81 5.19
CA THR A 364 -31.48 4.57 4.80
C THR A 364 -31.41 3.69 3.53
N ALA A 365 -32.31 2.71 3.41
CA ALA A 365 -32.38 1.83 2.24
C ALA A 365 -32.69 2.59 0.93
N LEU A 366 -33.70 3.47 0.92
CA LEU A 366 -34.08 4.21 -0.29
C LEU A 366 -32.97 5.16 -0.73
N ARG A 367 -32.29 5.81 0.22
CA ARG A 367 -31.15 6.72 0.00
C ARG A 367 -29.98 6.00 -0.66
N VAL A 368 -29.60 4.86 -0.12
CA VAL A 368 -28.49 4.06 -0.62
C VAL A 368 -28.80 3.48 -2.01
N CYS A 369 -29.99 2.92 -2.22
CA CYS A 369 -30.43 2.47 -3.55
C CYS A 369 -30.46 3.61 -4.58
N THR A 370 -30.93 4.80 -4.19
CA THR A 370 -30.96 5.98 -5.07
C THR A 370 -29.56 6.48 -5.40
N SER A 371 -28.60 6.40 -4.48
CA SER A 371 -27.21 6.77 -4.73
C SER A 371 -26.52 5.77 -5.67
N TYR A 372 -26.78 4.47 -5.50
CA TYR A 372 -26.20 3.41 -6.36
C TYR A 372 -26.80 3.36 -7.76
N CYS A 373 -28.09 3.68 -7.93
CA CYS A 373 -28.78 3.65 -9.23
C CYS A 373 -28.54 4.91 -10.09
N ARG A 374 -27.81 5.91 -9.59
CA ARG A 374 -27.42 7.11 -10.38
C ARG A 374 -26.19 6.82 -11.25
N VAL A 375 -25.88 7.72 -12.18
CA VAL A 375 -24.74 7.66 -13.14
C VAL A 375 -23.39 7.33 -12.47
N ASP A 376 -23.26 7.55 -11.16
CA ASP A 376 -22.12 7.18 -10.33
C ASP A 376 -21.85 5.66 -10.27
N GLY A 377 -22.88 4.81 -10.33
CA GLY A 377 -22.71 3.35 -10.30
C GLY A 377 -21.90 2.81 -11.49
N LEU A 378 -22.19 3.31 -12.69
CA LEU A 378 -21.42 2.97 -13.91
C LEU A 378 -19.98 3.50 -13.83
N PHE A 379 -19.80 4.72 -13.32
CA PHE A 379 -18.47 5.27 -13.09
C PHE A 379 -17.65 4.43 -12.10
N ARG A 380 -18.26 3.93 -11.03
CA ARG A 380 -17.61 3.02 -10.06
C ARG A 380 -17.22 1.69 -10.66
N ILE A 381 -18.10 1.08 -11.45
CA ILE A 381 -17.79 -0.17 -12.16
C ILE A 381 -16.65 0.06 -13.16
N ALA A 382 -16.69 1.16 -13.93
CA ALA A 382 -15.61 1.51 -14.83
C ALA A 382 -14.28 1.77 -14.08
N LEU A 383 -14.32 2.50 -12.97
CA LEU A 383 -13.16 2.76 -12.11
C LEU A 383 -12.60 1.46 -11.53
N LEU A 384 -13.46 0.52 -11.12
CA LEU A 384 -13.08 -0.82 -10.66
C LEU A 384 -12.37 -1.62 -11.77
N ILE A 385 -12.96 -1.67 -12.97
CA ILE A 385 -12.37 -2.38 -14.12
C ILE A 385 -11.00 -1.79 -14.49
N VAL A 386 -10.87 -0.46 -14.55
CA VAL A 386 -9.62 0.23 -14.87
C VAL A 386 -8.56 0.04 -13.78
N SER A 387 -8.98 -0.10 -12.51
CA SER A 387 -8.07 -0.25 -11.37
C SER A 387 -7.75 -1.70 -11.00
N LEU A 388 -8.43 -2.70 -11.59
CA LEU A 388 -8.12 -4.12 -11.40
C LEU A 388 -6.66 -4.45 -11.72
N PRO A 389 -6.08 -4.04 -12.86
CA PRO A 389 -4.67 -4.30 -13.19
C PRO A 389 -3.69 -3.72 -12.16
N LEU A 390 -4.06 -2.68 -11.39
CA LEU A 390 -3.16 -2.13 -10.36
C LEU A 390 -2.86 -3.17 -9.29
N HIS A 391 -3.79 -4.06 -8.96
CA HIS A 391 -3.59 -5.11 -7.94
C HIS A 391 -2.52 -6.14 -8.31
N LEU A 392 -2.09 -6.21 -9.59
CA LEU A 392 -0.97 -7.05 -10.03
C LEU A 392 0.37 -6.63 -9.41
N ILE A 393 0.47 -5.39 -8.90
CA ILE A 393 1.65 -4.87 -8.22
C ILE A 393 1.35 -4.83 -6.71
N PRO A 394 1.85 -5.79 -5.91
CA PRO A 394 1.62 -5.79 -4.47
C PRO A 394 2.10 -4.47 -3.83
N VAL A 395 1.39 -4.01 -2.79
CA VAL A 395 1.66 -2.75 -2.07
C VAL A 395 1.38 -1.50 -2.91
N VAL A 396 2.13 -1.27 -3.99
CA VAL A 396 2.01 -0.05 -4.82
C VAL A 396 0.64 0.00 -5.49
N GLY A 397 0.19 -1.11 -6.03
CA GLY A 397 -1.14 -1.26 -6.62
C GLY A 397 -2.25 -0.89 -5.67
N SER A 398 -2.17 -1.37 -4.42
CA SER A 398 -3.17 -1.11 -3.38
C SER A 398 -3.14 0.33 -2.88
N ILE A 399 -1.96 0.96 -2.80
CA ILE A 399 -1.84 2.39 -2.48
C ILE A 399 -2.44 3.23 -3.60
N LEU A 400 -2.13 2.93 -4.86
CA LEU A 400 -2.70 3.62 -6.02
C LEU A 400 -4.21 3.39 -6.10
N PHE A 401 -4.67 2.17 -5.85
CA PHE A 401 -6.08 1.84 -5.75
C PHE A 401 -6.78 2.67 -4.66
N ALA A 402 -6.23 2.70 -3.45
CA ALA A 402 -6.78 3.50 -2.35
C ALA A 402 -6.77 5.00 -2.66
N TRP A 403 -5.78 5.49 -3.40
CA TRP A 403 -5.74 6.88 -3.84
C TRP A 403 -6.81 7.20 -4.88
N LEU A 404 -6.98 6.35 -5.89
CA LEU A 404 -7.99 6.49 -6.96
C LEU A 404 -9.42 6.39 -6.40
N HIS A 405 -9.68 5.41 -5.53
CA HIS A 405 -10.99 5.17 -4.91
C HIS A 405 -11.24 6.06 -3.69
N GLY A 406 -10.21 6.72 -3.14
CA GLY A 406 -10.32 7.49 -1.91
C GLY A 406 -11.39 8.58 -1.96
N THR A 407 -11.52 9.29 -3.08
CA THR A 407 -12.55 10.35 -3.20
C THR A 407 -13.96 9.76 -3.11
N VAL A 408 -14.19 8.61 -3.73
CA VAL A 408 -15.49 7.92 -3.73
C VAL A 408 -15.80 7.40 -2.33
N MET A 409 -14.83 6.76 -1.67
CA MET A 409 -15.01 6.28 -0.29
C MET A 409 -15.36 7.43 0.67
N ALA A 410 -14.67 8.57 0.56
CA ALA A 410 -14.95 9.73 1.38
C ALA A 410 -16.34 10.31 1.11
N TRP A 411 -16.81 10.27 -0.15
CA TRP A 411 -18.19 10.63 -0.49
C TRP A 411 -19.18 9.72 0.24
N GLU A 412 -19.01 8.41 0.17
CA GLU A 412 -19.90 7.43 0.81
C GLU A 412 -20.01 7.62 2.33
N TYR A 413 -18.90 7.93 3.00
CA TYR A 413 -18.90 8.23 4.43
C TYR A 413 -19.60 9.55 4.78
N HIS A 414 -19.77 10.47 3.81
CA HIS A 414 -20.43 11.76 3.99
C HIS A 414 -21.85 11.83 3.41
N LEU A 415 -22.39 10.76 2.83
CA LEU A 415 -23.77 10.75 2.31
C LEU A 415 -24.78 11.21 3.36
N PHE A 416 -24.67 10.68 4.58
CA PHE A 416 -25.52 11.08 5.70
C PHE A 416 -25.45 12.59 5.98
N TYR A 417 -24.24 13.16 5.99
CA TYR A 417 -24.03 14.60 6.17
C TYR A 417 -24.63 15.43 5.04
N PHE A 418 -24.51 14.99 3.78
CA PHE A 418 -25.11 15.68 2.65
C PHE A 418 -26.63 15.65 2.68
N ASP A 419 -27.24 14.58 3.21
CA ASP A 419 -28.68 14.52 3.40
C ASP A 419 -29.15 15.44 4.54
N LEU A 420 -28.37 15.54 5.63
CA LEU A 420 -28.59 16.55 6.68
C LEU A 420 -28.51 17.97 6.14
N LYS A 421 -27.68 18.25 5.14
CA LYS A 421 -27.66 19.53 4.41
C LYS A 421 -28.72 19.62 3.30
N GLY A 422 -29.30 18.51 2.85
CA GLY A 422 -30.31 18.47 1.78
C GLY A 422 -29.70 18.68 0.39
N LEU A 423 -28.42 18.36 0.21
CA LEU A 423 -27.70 18.59 -1.04
C LEU A 423 -28.07 17.55 -2.09
N GLY A 424 -28.50 18.02 -3.27
CA GLY A 424 -28.73 17.16 -4.43
C GLY A 424 -27.41 16.61 -5.02
N PHE A 425 -27.49 15.57 -5.85
CA PHE A 425 -26.31 14.88 -6.40
C PHE A 425 -25.30 15.81 -7.11
N LYS A 426 -25.79 16.72 -7.96
CA LYS A 426 -24.92 17.68 -8.66
C LYS A 426 -24.21 18.65 -7.69
N GLN A 427 -24.91 19.03 -6.62
CA GLN A 427 -24.34 19.89 -5.58
C GLN A 427 -23.28 19.13 -4.78
N GLN A 428 -23.51 17.85 -4.46
CA GLN A 428 -22.51 16.98 -3.82
C GLN A 428 -21.24 16.84 -4.68
N GLN A 429 -21.41 16.61 -5.99
CA GLN A 429 -20.27 16.49 -6.90
C GLN A 429 -19.44 17.79 -6.97
N ARG A 430 -20.10 18.96 -7.03
CA ARG A 430 -19.43 20.28 -6.98
C ARG A 430 -18.72 20.48 -5.64
N TRP A 431 -19.39 20.17 -4.53
CA TRP A 431 -18.85 20.26 -3.17
C TRP A 431 -17.56 19.45 -3.00
N ILE A 432 -17.57 18.19 -3.44
CA ILE A 432 -16.40 17.31 -3.38
C ILE A 432 -15.32 17.79 -4.35
N GLY A 433 -15.70 18.30 -5.53
CA GLY A 433 -14.77 18.87 -6.51
C GLY A 433 -13.93 20.01 -5.93
N GLN A 434 -14.56 20.94 -5.19
CA GLN A 434 -13.87 22.05 -4.53
C GLN A 434 -12.91 21.60 -3.42
N ARG A 435 -13.15 20.43 -2.81
CA ARG A 435 -12.36 19.88 -1.69
C ARG A 435 -11.72 18.54 -2.03
N LYS A 436 -11.40 18.30 -3.31
CA LYS A 436 -10.97 16.99 -3.83
C LYS A 436 -9.80 16.41 -3.06
N LEU A 437 -8.79 17.22 -2.73
CA LEU A 437 -7.62 16.76 -1.98
C LEU A 437 -7.97 16.31 -0.56
N GLN A 438 -8.89 17.00 0.11
CA GLN A 438 -9.33 16.67 1.47
C GLN A 438 -10.14 15.37 1.48
N TYR A 439 -11.06 15.19 0.51
CA TYR A 439 -11.83 13.96 0.37
C TYR A 439 -10.96 12.78 -0.06
N SER A 440 -10.12 12.95 -1.09
CA SER A 440 -9.20 11.93 -1.57
C SER A 440 -8.25 11.45 -0.46
N SER A 441 -7.66 12.37 0.30
CA SER A 441 -6.74 12.01 1.39
C SER A 441 -7.44 11.30 2.55
N PHE A 442 -8.63 11.76 2.96
CA PHE A 442 -9.41 11.09 4.01
C PHE A 442 -9.83 9.68 3.57
N GLY A 443 -10.44 9.54 2.39
CA GLY A 443 -10.91 8.24 1.95
C GLY A 443 -9.79 7.28 1.58
N MET A 444 -8.63 7.75 1.13
CA MET A 444 -7.44 6.92 0.98
C MET A 444 -7.01 6.33 2.32
N GLN A 445 -6.96 7.14 3.39
CA GLN A 445 -6.64 6.64 4.74
C GLN A 445 -7.70 5.62 5.20
N ALA A 446 -8.98 5.93 5.00
CA ALA A 446 -10.09 5.07 5.39
C ALA A 446 -10.07 3.71 4.66
N LEU A 447 -9.76 3.72 3.36
CA LEU A 447 -9.60 2.50 2.55
C LEU A 447 -8.40 1.69 3.03
N LEU A 448 -7.24 2.32 3.23
CA LEU A 448 -6.04 1.61 3.70
C LEU A 448 -6.25 0.91 5.05
N LEU A 449 -6.99 1.54 5.97
CA LEU A 449 -7.37 0.92 7.25
C LEU A 449 -8.30 -0.28 7.05
N GLN A 450 -9.27 -0.20 6.12
CA GLN A 450 -10.18 -1.30 5.81
C GLN A 450 -9.52 -2.45 5.07
N MET A 451 -8.42 -2.20 4.35
CA MET A 451 -7.65 -3.25 3.66
C MET A 451 -6.86 -4.15 4.62
N ILE A 452 -6.79 -3.81 5.92
CA ILE A 452 -6.17 -4.70 6.91
C ILE A 452 -7.06 -5.94 7.07
N PRO A 453 -6.59 -7.16 6.78
CA PRO A 453 -7.43 -8.35 6.87
C PRO A 453 -7.86 -8.61 8.32
N LEU A 454 -9.00 -9.29 8.48
CA LEU A 454 -9.66 -9.63 9.75
C LEU A 454 -10.19 -8.44 10.55
N VAL A 455 -9.39 -7.39 10.76
CA VAL A 455 -9.76 -6.20 11.53
C VAL A 455 -10.31 -5.07 10.66
N GLY A 456 -10.10 -5.11 9.34
CA GLY A 456 -10.56 -4.13 8.35
C GLY A 456 -12.02 -3.71 8.50
N PRO A 457 -12.97 -4.67 8.61
CA PRO A 457 -14.38 -4.35 8.82
C PRO A 457 -14.66 -3.51 10.08
N LEU A 458 -13.84 -3.64 11.14
CA LEU A 458 -13.98 -2.82 12.36
C LEU A 458 -13.70 -1.34 12.08
N PHE A 459 -12.84 -1.05 11.10
CA PHE A 459 -12.50 0.32 10.75
C PHE A 459 -13.63 1.06 10.04
N ILE A 460 -14.71 0.40 9.58
CA ILE A 460 -15.88 1.08 9.02
C ILE A 460 -16.45 2.08 10.04
N PHE A 461 -16.56 1.68 11.30
CA PHE A 461 -17.13 2.52 12.37
C PHE A 461 -16.19 3.64 12.82
N SER A 462 -14.89 3.36 12.93
CA SER A 462 -13.92 4.40 13.29
C SER A 462 -13.71 5.41 12.15
N ASN A 463 -13.73 4.97 10.90
CA ASN A 463 -13.73 5.86 9.74
C ASN A 463 -14.99 6.72 9.71
N THR A 464 -16.14 6.18 10.09
CA THR A 464 -17.39 6.95 10.25
C THR A 464 -17.25 8.04 11.31
N CYS A 465 -16.62 7.74 12.45
CA CYS A 465 -16.29 8.76 13.44
C CYS A 465 -15.36 9.84 12.86
N GLY A 466 -14.36 9.43 12.06
CA GLY A 466 -13.45 10.33 11.36
C GLY A 466 -14.15 11.24 10.36
N ALA A 467 -15.12 10.71 9.61
CA ALA A 467 -15.96 11.45 8.68
C ALA A 467 -16.86 12.46 9.43
N ALA A 468 -17.48 12.05 10.53
CA ALA A 468 -18.28 12.96 11.35
C ALA A 468 -17.42 14.08 11.96
N LEU A 469 -16.21 13.80 12.44
CA LEU A 469 -15.27 14.82 12.90
C LEU A 469 -14.80 15.76 11.78
N LEU A 470 -14.67 15.25 10.56
CA LEU A 470 -14.37 16.03 9.37
C LEU A 470 -15.52 16.98 9.04
N ALA A 471 -16.77 16.50 9.07
CA ALA A 471 -17.97 17.31 8.91
C ALA A 471 -18.09 18.41 9.99
N VAL A 472 -17.90 18.06 11.28
CA VAL A 472 -17.89 19.03 12.39
C VAL A 472 -16.88 20.16 12.16
N LYS A 473 -15.68 19.83 11.66
CA LYS A 473 -14.71 20.87 11.32
C LYS A 473 -15.23 21.74 10.17
N MET A 474 -15.80 21.16 9.14
CA MET A 474 -16.33 21.92 8.00
C MET A 474 -17.40 22.91 8.46
N GLU A 475 -18.29 22.51 9.36
CA GLU A 475 -19.27 23.41 9.97
C GLU A 475 -18.61 24.52 10.78
N ASN A 476 -17.65 24.18 11.64
CA ASN A 476 -16.92 25.16 12.45
C ASN A 476 -16.11 26.16 11.61
N GLU A 477 -15.64 25.75 10.42
CA GLU A 477 -14.95 26.62 9.45
C GLU A 477 -15.92 27.46 8.60
N GLY A 478 -17.19 27.50 9.02
CA GLY A 478 -18.22 28.34 8.45
C GLY A 478 -19.06 27.63 7.40
N GLY A 479 -19.22 26.29 7.49
CA GLY A 479 -20.27 25.39 6.97
C GLY A 479 -20.81 25.60 5.56
N ASP A 480 -21.14 26.84 5.24
CA ASP A 480 -21.80 27.36 4.07
C ASP A 480 -21.02 28.55 3.44
N LYS A 481 -19.68 28.51 3.35
CA LYS A 481 -18.96 29.28 2.31
C LYS A 481 -19.25 28.75 0.90
N TRP A 482 -20.53 28.46 0.66
CA TRP A 482 -21.17 28.21 -0.60
C TRP A 482 -21.42 29.58 -1.22
N GLN A 483 -20.65 29.94 -2.25
CA GLN A 483 -21.12 30.96 -3.17
C GLN A 483 -22.19 30.27 -4.02
N ALA A 484 -23.45 30.54 -3.71
CA ALA A 484 -24.48 30.50 -4.73
C ALA A 484 -24.02 31.53 -5.77
N GLU A 485 -23.43 31.10 -6.88
CA GLU A 485 -23.65 31.90 -8.09
C GLU A 485 -25.14 31.77 -8.36
N GLU A 486 -25.83 32.91 -8.40
CA GLU A 486 -27.26 33.12 -8.64
C GLU A 486 -27.76 32.53 -9.99
N ASP A 487 -26.96 31.70 -10.64
CA ASP A 487 -27.14 31.26 -12.02
C ASP A 487 -28.18 30.14 -12.17
N ASP A 488 -28.41 29.30 -11.16
CA ASP A 488 -29.40 28.21 -11.28
C ASP A 488 -30.86 28.70 -11.07
N GLU A 489 -31.11 29.78 -10.30
CA GLU A 489 -32.41 30.45 -10.24
C GLU A 489 -32.64 31.36 -11.46
N ALA A 490 -31.60 32.03 -11.96
CA ALA A 490 -31.64 32.80 -13.20
C ALA A 490 -31.89 31.91 -14.45
N LEU A 491 -31.33 30.68 -14.49
CA LEU A 491 -31.61 29.73 -15.57
C LEU A 491 -33.04 29.16 -15.52
N LEU A 492 -33.63 29.02 -14.34
CA LEU A 492 -35.01 28.57 -14.17
C LEU A 492 -36.02 29.71 -14.42
N ALA A 493 -35.67 30.95 -14.08
CA ALA A 493 -36.43 32.15 -14.43
C ALA A 493 -36.38 32.44 -15.95
N SER A 494 -35.21 32.27 -16.58
CA SER A 494 -35.01 32.40 -18.04
C SER A 494 -35.85 31.39 -18.84
N LYS A 495 -36.00 30.16 -18.34
CA LYS A 495 -36.83 29.14 -19.00
C LYS A 495 -38.34 29.31 -18.82
N LYS A 496 -38.81 30.14 -17.88
CA LYS A 496 -40.23 30.47 -17.73
C LYS A 496 -40.70 31.61 -18.64
N GLY A 497 -39.80 32.26 -19.38
CA GLY A 497 -40.13 33.40 -20.25
C GLY A 497 -40.36 33.09 -21.74
N VAL A 498 -40.25 31.83 -22.20
CA VAL A 498 -40.24 31.51 -23.65
C VAL A 498 -41.49 30.75 -24.13
N TYR A 499 -42.49 30.53 -23.27
CA TYR A 499 -43.83 30.08 -23.70
C TYR A 499 -44.91 30.94 -23.06
N GLY A 500 -45.13 32.12 -23.66
CA GLY A 500 -46.19 33.04 -23.30
C GLY A 500 -46.45 34.02 -24.44
N ALA A 501 -47.36 33.62 -25.35
CA ALA A 501 -48.03 34.36 -26.44
C ALA A 501 -47.83 33.69 -27.80
N VAL A 502 -48.74 32.78 -28.18
CA VAL A 502 -49.94 33.01 -29.02
C VAL A 502 -50.86 31.82 -28.83
#